data_AF-A0A5E4CV35-F1
#
_entry.id   AF-A0A5E4CV35-F1
#
_cell.length_a   1.000
_cell.length_b   1.000
_cell.length_c   1.000
_cell.angle_alpha   90.00
_cell.angle_beta   90.00
_cell.angle_gamma   90.00
#
_symmetry.space_group_name_H-M   'P 1'
#
loop_
_entity.id
_entity.type
_entity.pdbx_description
1 polymer ?
#
loop_
_entity_poly.entity_id
_entity_poly.type
_entity_poly.pdbx_seq_one_letter_code
_entity_poly.pdbx_strand_id
1 'polypeptide(L)'
;MDSPEIRELEKFANEFKVRRIKLGYTQTNVGEALAAVHGSEFSQTTICRFENLQLSFKNACKLKAILSKWLEEAEQVGALYNEKVGANERKRKRRTTISIAAKDALERHFGEQNKPSSQEIMRMAEELNLEKEVVRVWFCNRRQREKRVKTSLNQSLFSVSKEHLECR
;
A
#
# COMPACT_ATOMS: atom_id res chain seq x y z
N MET A 1 -14.07 -3.96 17.92
CA MET A 1 -13.05 -4.54 18.81
C MET A 1 -11.98 -5.12 17.92
N ASP A 2 -10.90 -4.38 17.69
CA ASP A 2 -9.81 -4.85 16.83
C ASP A 2 -9.16 -6.10 17.42
N SER A 3 -9.01 -7.13 16.58
CA SER A 3 -8.41 -8.42 16.96
C SER A 3 -7.00 -8.21 17.51
N PRO A 4 -6.55 -9.00 18.51
CA PRO A 4 -5.18 -8.89 19.08
C PRO A 4 -4.07 -8.84 18.01
N GLU A 5 -4.26 -9.56 16.90
CA GLU A 5 -3.30 -9.61 15.79
C GLU A 5 -3.20 -8.29 15.00
N ILE A 6 -4.28 -7.49 14.96
CA ILE A 6 -4.25 -6.16 14.34
C ILE A 6 -3.38 -5.22 15.19
N ARG A 7 -3.58 -5.22 16.51
CA ARG A 7 -2.79 -4.39 17.44
C ARG A 7 -1.30 -4.73 17.39
N GLU A 8 -0.98 -6.02 17.27
CA GLU A 8 0.41 -6.47 17.13
C GLU A 8 1.04 -5.97 15.82
N LEU A 9 0.28 -5.99 14.73
CA LEU A 9 0.72 -5.48 13.44
C LEU A 9 0.92 -3.96 13.46
N GLU A 10 0.05 -3.21 14.12
CA GLU A 10 0.19 -1.77 14.33
C GLU A 10 1.45 -1.43 15.14
N LYS A 11 1.68 -2.16 16.23
CA LYS A 11 2.88 -2.03 17.05
C LYS A 11 4.13 -2.26 16.20
N PHE A 12 4.15 -3.36 15.43
CA PHE A 12 5.29 -3.67 14.57
C PHE A 12 5.51 -2.62 13.49
N ALA A 13 4.46 -2.13 12.82
CA ALA A 13 4.60 -1.12 11.76
C ALA A 13 5.24 0.18 12.28
N ASN A 14 4.84 0.62 13.47
CA ASN A 14 5.42 1.79 14.14
C ASN A 14 6.88 1.55 14.53
N GLU A 15 7.17 0.42 15.15
CA GLU A 15 8.52 0.05 15.57
C GLU A 15 9.48 -0.10 14.38
N PHE A 16 9.04 -0.78 13.33
CA PHE A 16 9.75 -0.92 12.07
C PHE A 16 10.13 0.45 11.50
N LYS A 17 9.19 1.40 11.47
CA LYS A 17 9.43 2.76 10.96
C LYS A 17 10.51 3.48 11.79
N VAL A 18 10.43 3.42 13.11
CA VAL A 18 11.41 4.05 14.01
C VAL A 18 12.80 3.45 13.82
N ARG A 19 12.91 2.12 13.85
CA ARG A 19 14.19 1.41 13.70
C ARG A 19 14.80 1.63 12.31
N ARG A 20 13.99 1.58 11.25
CA ARG A 20 14.43 1.91 9.88
C ARG A 20 15.07 3.30 9.81
N ILE A 21 14.39 4.31 10.36
CA ILE A 21 14.89 5.70 10.38
C ILE A 21 16.17 5.79 11.21
N LYS A 22 16.23 5.12 12.37
CA LYS A 22 17.41 5.07 13.23
C LYS A 22 18.63 4.47 12.53
N LEU A 23 18.41 3.45 11.69
CA LEU A 23 19.45 2.82 10.85
C LEU A 23 19.77 3.64 9.58
N GLY A 24 19.12 4.79 9.35
CA GLY A 24 19.37 5.65 8.19
C GLY A 24 18.81 5.15 6.86
N TYR A 25 18.01 4.08 6.85
CA TYR A 25 17.45 3.55 5.61
C TYR A 25 16.25 4.38 5.14
N THR A 26 16.22 4.77 3.87
CA THR A 26 15.00 5.30 3.26
C THR A 26 14.03 4.15 2.91
N GLN A 27 12.74 4.45 2.73
CA GLN A 27 11.75 3.46 2.28
C GLN A 27 12.13 2.83 0.92
N THR A 28 12.82 3.59 0.05
CA THR A 28 13.35 3.07 -1.22
C THR A 28 14.47 2.07 -0.95
N ASN A 29 15.43 2.42 -0.08
CA ASN A 29 16.56 1.55 0.23
C ASN A 29 16.13 0.25 0.91
N VAL A 30 15.12 0.30 1.77
CA VAL A 30 14.52 -0.92 2.32
C VAL A 30 13.95 -1.80 1.21
N GLY A 31 13.19 -1.21 0.29
CA GLY A 31 12.60 -1.94 -0.84
C GLY A 31 13.64 -2.65 -1.69
N GLU A 32 14.78 -2.01 -1.94
CA GLU A 32 15.92 -2.55 -2.68
C GLU A 32 16.66 -3.63 -1.87
N ALA A 33 16.98 -3.35 -0.61
CA ALA A 33 17.72 -4.27 0.26
C ALA A 33 16.96 -5.59 0.54
N LEU A 34 15.63 -5.57 0.45
CA LEU A 34 14.80 -6.76 0.59
C LEU A 34 15.01 -7.80 -0.52
N ALA A 35 15.59 -7.42 -1.66
CA ALA A 35 15.95 -8.39 -2.69
C ALA A 35 16.94 -9.45 -2.20
N ALA A 36 17.87 -9.06 -1.31
CA ALA A 36 18.85 -9.99 -0.73
C ALA A 36 18.20 -11.03 0.19
N VAL A 37 17.10 -10.67 0.87
CA VAL A 37 16.46 -11.52 1.90
C VAL A 37 15.29 -12.34 1.35
N HIS A 38 14.55 -11.76 0.39
CA HIS A 38 13.30 -12.32 -0.14
C HIS A 38 13.40 -12.75 -1.61
N GLY A 39 14.50 -12.41 -2.31
CA GLY A 39 14.69 -12.70 -3.74
C GLY A 39 13.91 -11.78 -4.68
N SER A 40 13.24 -10.74 -4.17
CA SER A 40 12.58 -9.73 -5.00
C SER A 40 12.55 -8.36 -4.32
N GLU A 41 12.74 -7.32 -5.13
CA GLU A 41 12.67 -5.92 -4.68
C GLU A 41 11.22 -5.51 -4.42
N PHE A 42 11.01 -4.73 -3.36
CA PHE A 42 9.76 -4.04 -3.12
C PHE A 42 9.87 -2.56 -3.50
N SER A 43 8.75 -1.99 -3.97
CA SER A 43 8.71 -0.55 -4.25
C SER A 43 8.68 0.27 -2.96
N GLN A 44 9.19 1.51 -2.99
CA GLN A 44 9.03 2.49 -1.91
C GLN A 44 7.55 2.64 -1.49
N THR A 45 6.61 2.60 -2.45
CA THR A 45 5.18 2.67 -2.16
C THR A 45 4.68 1.46 -1.36
N THR A 46 5.28 0.28 -1.55
CA THR A 46 4.95 -0.92 -0.77
C THR A 46 5.33 -0.71 0.70
N ILE A 47 6.56 -0.23 0.96
CA ILE A 47 7.05 0.04 2.32
C ILE A 47 6.21 1.13 2.99
N CYS A 48 5.91 2.21 2.25
CA CYS A 48 5.04 3.29 2.74
C CYS A 48 3.63 2.80 3.09
N ARG A 49 3.02 1.94 2.26
CA ARG A 49 1.69 1.37 2.55
C ARG A 49 1.72 0.44 3.76
N PHE A 50 2.81 -0.28 3.99
CA PHE A 50 2.97 -1.11 5.18
C PHE A 50 3.05 -0.23 6.45
N GLU A 51 3.93 0.77 6.46
CA GLU A 51 4.09 1.70 7.61
C GLU A 51 2.80 2.44 7.96
N ASN A 52 1.97 2.76 6.97
CA ASN A 52 0.69 3.45 7.17
C ASN A 52 -0.51 2.49 7.28
N LEU A 53 -0.27 1.17 7.37
CA LEU A 53 -1.32 0.14 7.52
C LEU A 53 -2.37 0.16 6.39
N GLN A 54 -1.99 0.61 5.20
CA GLN A 54 -2.86 0.74 4.03
C GLN A 54 -2.93 -0.53 3.17
N LEU A 55 -2.63 -1.67 3.76
CA LEU A 55 -2.65 -2.98 3.12
C LEU A 55 -3.77 -3.84 3.67
N SER A 56 -4.19 -4.85 2.91
CA SER A 56 -5.09 -5.85 3.49
C SER A 56 -4.37 -6.60 4.60
N PHE A 57 -5.10 -7.04 5.63
CA PHE A 57 -4.55 -7.75 6.78
C PHE A 57 -3.65 -8.92 6.37
N LYS A 58 -4.12 -9.81 5.48
CA LYS A 58 -3.33 -10.94 4.96
C LYS A 58 -2.03 -10.50 4.28
N ASN A 59 -2.04 -9.37 3.56
CA ASN A 59 -0.83 -8.87 2.91
C ASN A 59 0.12 -8.21 3.90
N ALA A 60 -0.42 -7.49 4.88
CA ALA A 60 0.35 -6.89 5.95
C ALA A 60 1.03 -7.96 6.81
N CYS A 61 0.35 -9.06 7.18
CA CYS A 61 0.99 -10.17 7.91
C CYS A 61 2.13 -10.81 7.12
N LYS A 62 1.96 -10.98 5.80
CA LYS A 62 3.04 -11.48 4.93
C LYS A 62 4.24 -10.54 4.93
N LEU A 63 4.01 -9.24 4.74
CA LEU A 63 5.09 -8.25 4.76
C LEU A 63 5.73 -8.12 6.13
N LYS A 64 4.97 -8.23 7.22
CA LYS A 64 5.51 -8.22 8.59
C LYS A 64 6.58 -9.30 8.76
N ALA A 65 6.31 -10.53 8.33
CA ALA A 65 7.29 -11.62 8.43
C ALA A 65 8.58 -11.34 7.66
N ILE A 66 8.45 -10.80 6.43
CA ILE A 66 9.61 -10.48 5.58
C ILE A 66 10.40 -9.30 6.17
N LEU A 67 9.71 -8.23 6.57
CA LEU A 67 10.32 -7.02 7.12
C LEU A 67 10.95 -7.25 8.49
N SER A 68 10.41 -8.16 9.31
CA SER A 68 11.00 -8.54 10.60
C SER A 68 12.35 -9.19 10.39
N LYS A 69 12.42 -10.20 9.50
CA LYS A 69 13.66 -10.89 9.18
C LYS A 69 14.73 -9.92 8.65
N TRP A 70 14.34 -9.05 7.72
CA TRP A 70 15.27 -8.04 7.19
C TRP A 70 15.74 -7.06 8.27
N LEU A 71 14.85 -6.65 9.18
CA LEU A 71 15.20 -5.70 10.24
C LEU A 71 16.22 -6.29 11.22
N GLU A 72 16.06 -7.55 11.60
CA GLU A 72 17.02 -8.28 12.44
C GLU A 72 18.41 -8.34 11.79
N GLU A 73 18.47 -8.70 10.49
CA GLU A 73 19.72 -8.73 9.73
C GLU A 73 20.35 -7.33 9.59
N ALA A 74 19.54 -6.31 9.31
CA ALA A 74 20.00 -4.92 9.17
C ALA A 74 20.50 -4.34 10.50
N GLU A 75 19.88 -4.69 11.64
CA GLU A 75 20.35 -4.29 12.97
C GLU A 75 21.68 -4.96 13.32
N GLN A 76 21.86 -6.23 12.93
CA GLN A 76 23.09 -6.96 13.19
C GLN A 76 24.27 -6.45 12.36
N VAL A 77 24.03 -6.08 11.10
CA VAL A 77 25.04 -5.47 10.21
C VAL A 77 25.30 -4.00 10.55
N GLY A 78 24.24 -3.24 10.84
CA GLY A 78 24.33 -1.81 11.22
C GLY A 78 24.99 -1.56 12.58
N ALA A 79 24.98 -2.55 13.49
CA ALA A 79 25.73 -2.49 14.75
C ALA A 79 27.27 -2.57 14.54
N LEU A 80 27.73 -3.08 13.40
CA LEU A 80 29.16 -3.27 13.09
C LEU A 80 29.75 -2.16 12.19
N TYR A 81 28.92 -1.47 11.41
CA TYR A 81 29.34 -0.43 10.47
C TYR A 81 28.60 0.88 10.75
N ASN A 82 29.08 1.61 11.75
CA ASN A 82 28.75 3.02 11.88
C ASN A 82 29.58 3.78 10.84
N GLU A 83 28.91 4.62 10.05
CA GLU A 83 29.44 5.49 8.98
C GLU A 83 29.41 4.93 7.53
N LYS A 84 28.59 5.59 6.70
CA LYS A 84 28.59 5.67 5.21
C LYS A 84 27.86 4.58 4.42
N VAL A 85 26.53 4.71 4.28
CA VAL A 85 25.85 4.29 3.03
C VAL A 85 24.81 5.33 2.63
N GLY A 86 25.28 6.36 1.93
CA GLY A 86 24.45 7.24 1.11
C GLY A 86 24.74 6.97 -0.36
N ALA A 87 23.70 7.09 -1.19
CA ALA A 87 23.74 7.15 -2.65
C ALA A 87 24.05 5.84 -3.41
N ASN A 88 22.98 5.13 -3.78
CA ASN A 88 22.93 4.48 -5.09
C ASN A 88 21.52 4.68 -5.69
N GLU A 89 21.29 5.87 -6.25
CA GLU A 89 20.10 6.16 -7.03
C GLU A 89 20.26 5.57 -8.43
N ARG A 90 19.53 4.50 -8.74
CA ARG A 90 19.36 4.02 -10.12
C ARG A 90 17.87 3.89 -10.48
N LYS A 91 17.58 4.20 -11.75
CA LYS A 91 16.35 4.81 -12.26
C LYS A 91 15.13 3.87 -12.33
N ARG A 92 13.98 4.40 -11.89
CA ARG A 92 12.62 3.80 -11.88
C ARG A 92 12.08 3.41 -13.27
N LYS A 93 11.21 2.39 -13.31
CA LYS A 93 10.24 2.13 -14.41
C LYS A 93 9.17 3.22 -14.45
N ARG A 94 8.89 3.78 -15.64
CA ARG A 94 7.88 4.85 -15.82
C ARG A 94 6.46 4.32 -15.61
N ARG A 95 5.63 5.11 -14.93
CA ARG A 95 4.20 4.86 -14.69
C ARG A 95 3.37 5.39 -15.86
N THR A 96 2.36 4.65 -16.31
CA THR A 96 1.31 5.16 -17.22
C THR A 96 0.37 6.09 -16.44
N THR A 97 0.24 7.34 -16.90
CA THR A 97 -0.67 8.31 -16.29
C THR A 97 -2.02 8.24 -16.99
N ILE A 98 -3.08 7.93 -16.25
CA ILE A 98 -4.45 7.96 -16.76
C ILE A 98 -4.95 9.41 -16.62
N SER A 99 -5.52 9.98 -17.69
CA SER A 99 -6.07 11.33 -17.67
C SER A 99 -7.26 11.45 -16.70
N ILE A 100 -7.54 12.66 -16.23
CA ILE A 100 -8.66 12.91 -15.31
C ILE A 100 -9.99 12.51 -15.97
N ALA A 101 -10.20 12.90 -17.22
CA ALA A 101 -11.39 12.51 -18.00
C ALA A 101 -11.56 10.98 -18.12
N ALA A 102 -10.47 10.25 -18.39
CA ALA A 102 -10.53 8.79 -18.46
C ALA A 102 -10.81 8.15 -17.09
N LYS A 103 -10.27 8.73 -16.01
CA LYS A 103 -10.56 8.28 -14.65
C LYS A 103 -12.04 8.48 -14.28
N ASP A 104 -12.61 9.63 -14.61
CA ASP A 104 -14.01 9.95 -14.30
C ASP A 104 -14.96 9.04 -15.09
N ALA A 105 -14.64 8.75 -16.35
CA ALA A 105 -15.38 7.78 -17.16
C ALA A 105 -15.32 6.37 -16.56
N LEU A 106 -14.14 5.92 -16.14
CA LEU A 106 -13.97 4.63 -15.47
C LEU A 106 -14.75 4.56 -14.14
N GLU A 107 -14.82 5.65 -13.36
CA GLU A 107 -15.61 5.72 -12.13
C GLU A 107 -17.12 5.63 -12.39
N ARG A 108 -17.63 6.26 -13.47
CA ARG A 108 -19.04 6.14 -13.88
C ARG A 108 -19.39 4.70 -14.27
N HIS A 109 -18.60 4.06 -15.15
CA HIS A 109 -18.82 2.65 -15.52
C HIS A 109 -18.71 1.71 -14.31
N PHE A 110 -17.84 2.01 -13.36
CA PHE A 110 -17.71 1.23 -12.14
C PHE A 110 -18.98 1.29 -11.26
N GLY A 111 -19.68 2.42 -11.25
CA GLY A 111 -20.95 2.58 -10.52
C GLY A 111 -22.07 1.71 -11.09
N GLU A 112 -22.11 1.53 -12.41
CA GLU A 112 -23.07 0.67 -13.10
C GLU A 112 -22.69 -0.81 -12.97
N GLN A 113 -21.42 -1.14 -13.21
CA GLN A 113 -20.92 -2.51 -13.19
C GLN A 113 -19.50 -2.61 -12.62
N ASN A 114 -19.40 -3.08 -11.37
CA ASN A 114 -18.13 -3.23 -10.65
C ASN A 114 -17.26 -4.44 -11.09
N LYS A 115 -17.80 -5.30 -11.96
CA LYS A 115 -17.14 -6.48 -12.55
C LYS A 115 -17.43 -6.52 -14.07
N PRO A 116 -16.80 -5.65 -14.87
CA PRO A 116 -16.94 -5.71 -16.31
C PRO A 116 -16.36 -7.02 -16.86
N SER A 117 -17.02 -7.58 -17.86
CA SER A 117 -16.57 -8.68 -18.69
C SER A 117 -15.35 -8.29 -19.54
N SER A 118 -14.67 -9.29 -20.12
CA SER A 118 -13.52 -9.04 -21.02
C SER A 118 -13.90 -8.18 -22.23
N GLN A 119 -15.12 -8.34 -22.75
CA GLN A 119 -15.64 -7.55 -23.87
C GLN A 119 -15.91 -6.09 -23.46
N GLU A 120 -16.47 -5.87 -22.27
CA GLU A 120 -16.69 -4.51 -21.75
C GLU A 120 -15.37 -3.78 -21.46
N ILE A 121 -14.37 -4.49 -20.91
CA ILE A 121 -13.03 -3.93 -20.70
C ILE A 121 -12.41 -3.51 -22.04
N MET A 122 -12.60 -4.31 -23.10
CA MET A 122 -12.11 -3.97 -24.44
C MET A 122 -12.82 -2.73 -25.00
N ARG A 123 -14.15 -2.64 -24.90
CA ARG A 123 -14.90 -1.45 -25.34
C ARG A 123 -14.48 -0.18 -24.61
N MET A 124 -14.34 -0.24 -23.28
CA MET A 124 -13.86 0.91 -22.50
C MET A 124 -12.42 1.30 -22.83
N ALA A 125 -11.57 0.33 -23.16
CA ALA A 125 -10.19 0.59 -23.56
C ALA A 125 -10.12 1.35 -24.89
N GLU A 126 -10.94 0.95 -25.86
CA GLU A 126 -11.07 1.63 -27.16
C GLU A 126 -11.67 3.04 -27.01
N GLU A 127 -12.76 3.19 -26.24
CA GLU A 127 -13.42 4.48 -26.02
C GLU A 127 -12.51 5.49 -25.30
N LEU A 128 -11.73 5.03 -24.31
CA LEU A 128 -10.85 5.87 -23.50
C LEU A 128 -9.44 5.99 -24.06
N ASN A 129 -9.15 5.35 -25.20
CA ASN A 129 -7.83 5.23 -25.80
C ASN A 129 -6.75 4.79 -24.77
N LEU A 130 -7.07 3.77 -23.99
CA LEU A 130 -6.21 3.15 -22.99
C LEU A 130 -5.91 1.71 -23.38
N GLU A 131 -4.78 1.17 -22.93
CA GLU A 131 -4.54 -0.26 -23.09
C GLU A 131 -5.54 -1.09 -22.28
N LYS A 132 -5.99 -2.21 -22.85
CA LYS A 132 -6.89 -3.18 -22.19
C LYS A 132 -6.41 -3.55 -20.78
N GLU A 133 -5.10 -3.73 -20.62
CA GLU A 133 -4.48 -4.08 -19.35
C GLU A 133 -4.58 -2.95 -18.32
N VAL A 134 -4.46 -1.69 -18.74
CA VAL A 134 -4.61 -0.51 -17.87
C VAL A 134 -6.02 -0.44 -17.30
N VAL A 135 -7.05 -0.62 -18.15
CA VAL A 135 -8.46 -0.64 -17.72
C VAL A 135 -8.72 -1.82 -16.77
N ARG A 136 -8.25 -3.03 -17.13
CA ARG A 136 -8.39 -4.22 -16.27
C ARG A 136 -7.75 -4.03 -14.89
N VAL A 137 -6.51 -3.54 -14.84
CA VAL A 137 -5.79 -3.25 -13.59
C VAL A 137 -6.48 -2.14 -12.81
N TRP A 138 -7.03 -1.12 -13.48
CA TRP A 138 -7.81 -0.07 -12.84
C TRP A 138 -9.04 -0.63 -12.12
N PHE A 139 -9.87 -1.46 -12.78
CA PHE A 139 -11.04 -2.08 -12.14
C PHE A 139 -10.66 -3.01 -10.98
N CYS A 140 -9.57 -3.77 -11.13
CA CYS A 140 -9.00 -4.57 -10.04
C CYS A 140 -8.60 -3.70 -8.85
N ASN A 141 -7.86 -2.61 -9.08
CA ASN A 141 -7.42 -1.70 -8.04
C ASN A 141 -8.58 -0.93 -7.39
N ARG A 142 -9.57 -0.52 -8.19
CA ARG A 142 -10.78 0.18 -7.73
C ARG A 142 -11.64 -0.71 -6.84
N ARG A 143 -11.83 -1.99 -7.21
CA ARG A 143 -12.52 -2.99 -6.37
C ARG A 143 -11.75 -3.32 -5.09
N GLN A 144 -10.41 -3.37 -5.16
CA GLN A 144 -9.60 -3.51 -3.95
C GLN A 144 -9.73 -2.29 -3.02
N ARG A 145 -9.88 -1.07 -3.56
CA ARG A 145 -10.13 0.15 -2.76
C ARG A 145 -11.40 0.01 -1.93
N GLU A 146 -12.49 -0.51 -2.50
CA GLU A 146 -13.75 -0.72 -1.76
C GLU A 146 -13.61 -1.72 -0.62
N LYS A 147 -12.89 -2.82 -0.87
CA LYS A 147 -12.61 -3.80 0.19
C LYS A 147 -11.76 -3.18 1.31
N ARG A 148 -10.80 -2.31 0.98
CA ARG A 148 -9.99 -1.58 1.97
C ARG A 148 -10.83 -0.60 2.78
N VAL A 149 -11.74 0.17 2.18
CA VAL A 149 -12.65 1.06 2.93
C VAL A 149 -13.62 0.27 3.82
N LYS A 150 -14.01 -0.95 3.43
CA LYS A 150 -14.84 -1.82 4.27
C LYS A 150 -14.08 -2.52 5.40
N THR A 151 -12.76 -2.64 5.32
CA THR A 151 -11.90 -3.21 6.38
C THR A 151 -11.17 -2.16 7.20
N SER A 152 -11.01 -0.95 6.66
CA SER A 152 -10.39 0.20 7.30
C SER A 152 -11.46 1.28 7.43
N LEU A 153 -11.92 1.53 8.66
CA LEU A 153 -12.76 2.68 9.06
C LEU A 153 -14.27 2.55 8.78
N ASN A 154 -14.92 1.58 9.42
CA ASN A 154 -16.34 1.73 9.79
C ASN A 154 -16.58 1.40 11.27
N GLN A 155 -15.71 1.93 12.14
CA GLN A 155 -15.98 2.07 13.58
C GLN A 155 -15.77 3.51 14.10
N SER A 156 -15.32 4.46 13.26
CA SER A 156 -15.04 5.85 13.70
C SER A 156 -15.86 6.95 13.01
N LEU A 157 -16.81 6.63 12.12
CA LEU A 157 -17.67 7.66 11.49
C LEU A 157 -19.17 7.56 11.81
N PHE A 158 -19.62 6.51 12.52
CA PHE A 158 -21.03 6.40 12.96
C PHE A 158 -21.22 6.55 14.48
N SER A 159 -20.15 6.77 15.24
CA SER A 159 -20.19 6.96 16.70
C SER A 159 -20.05 8.42 17.16
N VAL A 160 -19.70 9.35 16.26
CA VAL A 160 -19.41 10.76 16.64
C VAL A 160 -20.59 11.72 16.40
N SER A 161 -21.76 11.23 15.95
CA SER A 161 -22.92 12.10 15.69
C SER A 161 -24.05 12.02 16.73
N LYS A 162 -23.82 11.44 17.92
CA LYS A 162 -24.87 11.39 18.96
C LYS A 162 -24.54 11.98 20.33
N GLU A 163 -23.34 12.54 20.53
CA GLU A 163 -22.97 13.23 21.77
C GLU A 163 -22.72 14.73 21.54
N HIS A 164 -23.77 15.47 21.17
CA HIS A 164 -23.75 16.93 21.33
C HIS A 164 -25.11 17.61 21.44
N LEU A 165 -26.13 16.93 21.99
CA LEU A 165 -27.42 17.56 22.26
C LEU A 165 -27.87 17.40 23.72
N GLU A 166 -27.00 17.77 24.67
CA GLU A 166 -27.43 18.25 25.99
C GLU A 166 -26.48 19.36 26.45
N CYS A 167 -26.78 20.59 26.04
CA CYS A 167 -26.50 21.80 26.83
C CYS A 167 -27.34 22.98 26.30
N ARG A 168 -28.63 22.97 26.62
CA ARG A 168 -29.36 24.13 27.16
C ARG A 168 -30.76 23.74 27.60
#